data_AF-A0A943G9S8-F1
#
_entry.id   AF-A0A943G9S8-F1
#
_cell.length_a   1.000
_cell.length_b   1.000
_cell.length_c   1.000
_cell.angle_alpha   90.00
_cell.angle_beta   90.00
_cell.angle_gamma   90.00
#
_symmetry.space_group_name_H-M   'P 1'
#
loop_
_entity.id
_entity.type
_entity.pdbx_description
1 polymer ?
#
loop_
_entity_poly.entity_id
_entity_poly.type
_entity_poly.pdbx_seq_one_letter_code
_entity_poly.pdbx_strand_id
1 'polypeptide(L)'
;MNIDIVLFAGRIVLVALLYIFLFAVMKTGVGLVRGQRRDSAIWTIDVDKGPRGIRGIHVDMLGPVIVGRSPSSDICINEPFVSASHARFSLQGPALIIEDLNSLNGTLVNGRQLVEPATLREGDEVQIGDVVMKVNRR
;
A
#
# COMPACT_ATOMS: atom_id res chain seq x y z
N MET A 1 33.70 55.05 -12.25
CA MET A 1 32.86 53.85 -12.12
C MET A 1 31.48 54.31 -11.71
N ASN A 2 30.48 54.12 -12.58
CA ASN A 2 29.20 54.85 -12.49
C ASN A 2 28.31 54.26 -11.38
N ILE A 3 27.72 55.12 -10.55
CA ILE A 3 26.83 54.74 -9.44
C ILE A 3 25.67 53.84 -9.91
N ASP A 4 25.20 54.02 -11.15
CA ASP A 4 24.15 53.21 -11.76
C ASP A 4 24.56 51.74 -11.93
N ILE A 5 25.83 51.48 -12.25
CA ILE A 5 26.37 50.12 -12.40
C ILE A 5 26.40 49.42 -11.04
N VAL A 6 26.73 50.15 -9.97
CA VAL A 6 26.79 49.63 -8.60
C VAL A 6 25.38 49.28 -8.10
N LEU A 7 24.38 50.13 -8.38
CA LEU A 7 22.98 49.88 -8.03
C LEU A 7 22.41 48.67 -8.79
N PHE A 8 22.73 48.54 -10.09
CA PHE A 8 22.30 47.41 -10.91
C PHE A 8 22.93 46.09 -10.44
N ALA A 9 24.24 46.09 -10.18
CA ALA A 9 24.95 44.93 -9.65
C ALA A 9 24.39 44.49 -8.28
N GLY A 10 24.10 45.44 -7.39
CA GLY A 10 23.51 45.15 -6.08
C GLY A 10 22.16 44.43 -6.16
N ARG A 11 21.28 44.83 -7.10
CA ARG A 11 19.98 44.16 -7.32
C ARG A 11 20.15 42.72 -7.80
N ILE A 12 21.07 42.48 -8.73
CA ILE A 12 21.35 41.13 -9.25
C ILE A 12 21.86 40.22 -8.14
N VAL A 13 22.79 40.72 -7.31
CA VAL A 13 23.33 39.96 -6.18
C VAL A 13 22.23 39.61 -5.17
N LEU A 14 21.34 40.56 -4.86
CA LEU A 14 20.23 40.33 -3.93
C LEU A 14 19.25 39.26 -4.45
N VAL A 15 18.90 39.30 -5.73
CA VAL A 15 18.02 38.28 -6.34
C VAL A 15 18.70 36.91 -6.36
N ALA A 16 19.99 36.85 -6.68
CA ALA A 16 20.76 35.60 -6.66
C ALA A 16 20.82 35.00 -5.24
N LEU A 17 21.06 35.83 -4.22
CA LEU A 17 21.06 35.40 -2.82
C LEU A 17 19.69 34.90 -2.37
N LEU A 18 18.62 35.59 -2.74
CA LEU A 18 17.24 35.17 -2.45
C LEU A 18 16.93 33.82 -3.10
N TYR A 19 17.37 33.60 -4.34
CA TYR A 19 17.19 32.34 -5.05
C TYR A 19 17.99 31.20 -4.40
N ILE A 20 19.24 31.45 -4.02
CA ILE A 20 20.07 30.48 -3.27
C ILE A 20 19.43 30.13 -1.93
N PHE A 21 18.88 31.13 -1.22
CA PHE A 21 18.18 30.92 0.03
C PHE A 21 16.92 30.05 -0.16
N LEU A 22 16.08 30.37 -1.14
CA LEU A 22 14.90 29.55 -1.47
C LEU A 22 15.29 28.11 -1.84
N PHE A 23 16.35 27.95 -2.64
CA PHE A 23 16.87 26.63 -3.02
C PHE A 23 17.39 25.85 -1.80
N ALA A 24 18.10 26.51 -0.88
CA ALA A 24 18.57 25.90 0.36
C ALA A 24 17.38 25.46 1.24
N VAL A 25 16.37 26.30 1.40
CA VAL A 25 15.14 25.98 2.15
C VAL A 25 14.40 24.80 1.53
N MET A 26 14.28 24.74 0.20
CA MET A 26 13.69 23.57 -0.47
C MET A 26 14.50 22.30 -0.22
N LYS A 27 15.84 22.38 -0.26
CA LYS A 27 16.71 21.22 0.00
C LYS A 27 16.67 20.77 1.47
N THR A 28 16.55 21.69 2.43
CA THR A 28 16.49 21.36 3.86
C THR A 28 15.09 20.96 4.33
N GLY A 29 14.03 21.50 3.70
CA GLY A 29 12.64 21.23 4.07
C GLY A 29 12.07 19.93 3.51
N VAL A 30 12.53 19.47 2.34
CA VAL A 30 11.99 18.27 1.66
C VAL A 30 12.63 16.95 2.15
N GLY A 31 13.60 17.02 3.06
CA GLY A 31 14.30 15.84 3.59
C GLY A 31 13.59 15.04 4.69
N LEU A 32 12.53 15.58 5.33
CA LEU A 32 11.97 15.01 6.56
C LEU A 32 10.65 14.22 6.39
N VAL A 33 10.24 13.93 5.15
CA VAL A 33 9.10 13.04 4.87
C VAL A 33 9.55 11.80 4.09
N ARG A 34 10.76 11.32 4.40
CA ARG A 34 11.32 10.07 3.86
C ARG A 34 11.55 9.09 4.99
N GLY A 35 10.47 8.77 5.67
CA GLY A 35 10.42 7.84 6.79
C GLY A 35 9.05 7.21 6.87
N GLN A 36 8.59 6.63 5.76
CA GLN A 36 7.46 5.72 5.76
C GLN A 36 7.76 4.67 6.84
N ARG A 37 6.92 4.63 7.86
CA ARG A 37 6.89 3.63 8.94
C ARG A 37 6.62 2.26 8.30
N ARG A 38 7.65 1.69 7.67
CA ARG A 38 7.60 0.46 6.86
C ARG A 38 7.76 -0.82 7.68
N ASP A 39 7.92 -0.71 8.99
CA ASP A 39 8.32 -1.84 9.84
C ASP A 39 7.36 -2.16 11.02
N SER A 40 6.14 -1.63 11.03
CA SER A 40 5.18 -1.93 12.10
C SER A 40 4.11 -2.98 11.75
N ALA A 41 4.04 -3.44 10.50
CA ALA A 41 3.09 -4.48 10.12
C ALA A 41 3.62 -5.86 10.54
N ILE A 42 2.91 -6.51 11.47
CA ILE A 42 3.21 -7.88 11.93
C ILE A 42 2.88 -8.90 10.84
N TRP A 43 1.90 -8.60 9.99
CA TRP A 43 1.40 -9.49 8.95
C TRP A 43 1.57 -8.86 7.57
N THR A 44 1.92 -9.67 6.58
CA THR A 44 1.96 -9.30 5.17
C THR A 44 1.16 -10.30 4.34
N ILE A 45 0.53 -9.81 3.27
CA ILE A 45 -0.09 -10.64 2.24
C ILE A 45 0.70 -10.50 0.95
N ASP A 46 1.15 -11.63 0.43
CA ASP A 46 1.89 -11.72 -0.82
C ASP A 46 1.06 -12.45 -1.87
N VAL A 47 0.85 -11.83 -3.02
CA VAL A 47 0.10 -12.45 -4.13
C VAL A 47 1.04 -13.36 -4.94
N ASP A 48 1.02 -14.67 -4.65
CA ASP A 48 1.88 -15.66 -5.30
C ASP A 48 1.43 -15.97 -6.74
N LYS A 49 0.11 -16.15 -6.93
CA LYS A 49 -0.50 -16.47 -8.22
C LYS A 49 -1.69 -15.57 -8.49
N GLY A 50 -1.78 -15.07 -9.71
CA GLY A 50 -2.89 -14.24 -10.17
C GLY A 50 -2.58 -13.56 -11.51
N PRO A 51 -3.50 -12.73 -12.01
CA PRO A 51 -3.30 -11.93 -13.22
C PRO A 51 -2.00 -11.14 -13.17
N ARG A 52 -1.38 -10.91 -14.34
CA ARG A 52 -0.06 -10.24 -14.46
C ARG A 52 0.01 -8.88 -13.75
N GLY A 53 -1.11 -8.20 -13.56
CA GLY A 53 -1.17 -6.90 -12.90
C GLY A 53 -1.08 -6.93 -11.37
N ILE A 54 -1.35 -8.07 -10.73
CA ILE A 54 -1.38 -8.18 -9.25
C ILE A 54 -0.36 -9.15 -8.67
N ARG A 55 0.37 -9.88 -9.52
CA ARG A 55 1.37 -10.84 -9.07
C ARG A 55 2.56 -10.12 -8.43
N GLY A 56 2.99 -10.58 -7.25
CA GLY A 56 4.10 -9.99 -6.50
C GLY A 56 3.75 -8.68 -5.79
N ILE A 57 2.46 -8.35 -5.67
CA ILE A 57 2.03 -7.30 -4.73
C ILE A 57 2.22 -7.83 -3.30
N HIS A 58 2.85 -7.01 -2.48
CA HIS A 58 2.99 -7.23 -1.04
C HIS A 58 2.19 -6.15 -0.31
N VAL A 59 1.24 -6.57 0.52
CA VAL A 59 0.38 -5.66 1.29
C VAL A 59 0.69 -5.82 2.78
N ASP A 60 1.19 -4.75 3.37
CA ASP A 60 1.43 -4.64 4.80
C ASP A 60 0.09 -4.45 5.55
N MET A 61 -0.19 -5.32 6.52
CA MET A 61 -1.39 -5.21 7.34
C MET A 61 -1.24 -4.12 8.40
N LEU A 62 -1.68 -2.92 8.06
CA LEU A 62 -1.78 -1.78 8.97
C LEU A 62 -3.22 -1.51 9.42
N GLY A 63 -4.20 -2.19 8.82
CA GLY A 63 -5.63 -2.02 9.04
C GLY A 63 -6.43 -3.09 8.29
N PRO A 64 -7.77 -2.97 8.24
CA PRO A 64 -8.58 -3.86 7.43
C PRO A 64 -8.27 -3.70 5.94
N VAL A 65 -8.18 -4.81 5.22
CA VAL A 65 -7.90 -4.86 3.78
C VAL A 65 -9.03 -5.63 3.11
N ILE A 66 -9.67 -5.02 2.12
CA ILE A 66 -10.75 -5.61 1.34
C ILE A 66 -10.18 -6.11 0.01
N VAL A 67 -10.48 -7.36 -0.30
CA VAL A 67 -10.19 -7.96 -1.59
C VAL A 67 -11.48 -8.13 -2.37
N GLY A 68 -11.47 -7.73 -3.64
CA GLY A 68 -12.67 -7.79 -4.47
C GLY A 68 -12.42 -7.32 -5.89
N ARG A 69 -13.45 -7.42 -6.73
CA ARG A 69 -13.42 -6.97 -8.12
C ARG A 69 -13.64 -5.47 -8.27
N SER A 70 -14.21 -4.82 -7.25
CA SER A 70 -14.48 -3.39 -7.30
C SER A 70 -13.15 -2.61 -7.30
N PRO A 71 -13.04 -1.52 -8.09
CA PRO A 71 -11.90 -0.61 -7.99
C PRO A 71 -11.81 0.09 -6.62
N SER A 72 -12.86 0.00 -5.79
CA SER A 72 -12.84 0.48 -4.40
C SER A 72 -12.20 -0.50 -3.40
N SER A 73 -11.82 -1.70 -3.83
CA SER A 73 -11.13 -2.69 -3.00
C SER A 73 -9.64 -2.36 -2.92
N ASP A 74 -9.03 -2.59 -1.75
CA ASP A 74 -7.59 -2.39 -1.53
C ASP A 74 -6.76 -3.32 -2.42
N ILE A 75 -7.21 -4.56 -2.58
CA ILE A 75 -6.69 -5.50 -3.57
C ILE A 75 -7.79 -5.74 -4.62
N CYS A 76 -7.65 -5.05 -5.75
CA CYS A 76 -8.56 -5.17 -6.88
C CYS A 76 -8.18 -6.37 -7.77
N ILE A 77 -9.04 -7.37 -7.81
CA ILE A 77 -8.92 -8.56 -8.67
C ILE A 77 -10.01 -8.49 -9.73
N ASN A 78 -9.66 -7.99 -10.91
CA ASN A 78 -10.60 -7.80 -12.02
C ASN A 78 -10.90 -9.12 -12.77
N GLU A 79 -11.47 -10.09 -12.06
CA GLU A 79 -11.83 -11.40 -12.60
C GLU A 79 -13.34 -11.67 -12.42
N PRO A 80 -14.00 -12.37 -13.35
CA PRO A 80 -15.45 -12.58 -13.32
C PRO A 80 -15.90 -13.42 -12.12
N PHE A 81 -15.04 -14.31 -11.61
CA PHE A 81 -15.32 -15.16 -10.45
C PHE A 81 -15.11 -14.47 -9.09
N VAL A 82 -14.78 -13.17 -9.08
CA VAL A 82 -14.57 -12.40 -7.86
C VAL A 82 -15.74 -11.42 -7.67
N SER A 83 -16.38 -11.46 -6.50
CA SER A 83 -17.40 -10.48 -6.09
C SER A 83 -16.83 -9.07 -5.94
N ALA A 84 -17.67 -8.03 -6.06
CA ALA A 84 -17.26 -6.63 -5.94
C ALA A 84 -16.53 -6.35 -4.61
N SER A 85 -17.07 -6.84 -3.50
CA SER A 85 -16.39 -7.00 -2.21
C SER A 85 -16.45 -8.49 -1.89
N HIS A 86 -15.31 -9.18 -1.91
CA HIS A 86 -15.27 -10.64 -1.84
C HIS A 86 -14.88 -11.13 -0.45
N ALA A 87 -13.74 -10.68 0.04
CA ALA A 87 -13.22 -11.07 1.34
C ALA A 87 -12.59 -9.87 2.04
N ARG A 88 -12.53 -9.95 3.37
CA ARG A 88 -11.91 -8.95 4.22
C ARG A 88 -10.89 -9.61 5.12
N PHE A 89 -9.69 -9.05 5.12
CA PHE A 89 -8.69 -9.30 6.13
C PHE A 89 -8.80 -8.23 7.20
N SER A 90 -8.72 -8.62 8.46
CA SER A 90 -8.77 -7.70 9.59
C SER A 90 -7.83 -8.16 10.69
N LEU A 91 -7.31 -7.19 11.45
CA LEU A 91 -6.49 -7.47 12.62
C LEU A 91 -7.37 -7.47 13.88
N GLN A 92 -7.33 -8.56 14.62
CA GLN A 92 -7.89 -8.64 15.97
C GLN A 92 -6.75 -8.82 16.96
N GLY A 93 -6.23 -7.70 17.47
CA GLY A 93 -4.98 -7.69 18.25
C GLY A 93 -3.81 -8.21 17.40
N PRO A 94 -3.09 -9.26 17.83
CA PRO A 94 -2.00 -9.85 17.06
C PRO A 94 -2.47 -10.85 15.99
N ALA A 95 -3.74 -11.21 15.96
CA ALA A 95 -4.29 -12.22 15.06
C ALA A 95 -4.77 -11.60 13.74
N LEU A 96 -4.45 -12.25 12.62
CA LEU A 96 -5.03 -11.92 11.33
C LEU A 96 -6.28 -12.78 11.11
N ILE A 97 -7.40 -12.15 10.83
CA ILE A 97 -8.68 -12.81 10.58
C ILE A 97 -9.08 -12.59 9.13
N ILE A 98 -9.57 -13.64 8.48
CA ILE A 98 -10.24 -13.56 7.19
C ILE A 98 -11.73 -13.83 7.32
N GLU A 99 -12.52 -13.08 6.57
CA GLU A 99 -13.96 -13.20 6.49
C GLU A 99 -14.39 -13.09 5.03
N ASP A 100 -15.27 -13.99 4.61
CA ASP A 100 -15.95 -13.90 3.32
C ASP A 100 -17.13 -12.92 3.41
N LEU A 101 -17.24 -11.99 2.47
CA LEU A 101 -18.26 -10.93 2.46
C LEU A 101 -19.49 -11.36 1.63
N ASN A 102 -19.97 -12.58 1.85
CA ASN A 102 -21.06 -13.21 1.07
C ASN A 102 -20.74 -13.23 -0.44
N SER A 103 -19.54 -13.69 -0.77
CA SER A 103 -19.12 -13.84 -2.16
C SER A 103 -19.89 -14.96 -2.85
N LEU A 104 -19.99 -14.90 -4.18
CA LEU A 104 -20.76 -15.89 -4.94
C LEU A 104 -20.06 -17.25 -5.01
N ASN A 105 -18.73 -17.25 -5.15
CA ASN A 105 -17.92 -18.46 -5.33
C ASN A 105 -17.22 -18.91 -4.05
N GLY A 106 -17.30 -18.11 -2.99
CA GLY A 106 -16.64 -18.36 -1.72
C GLY A 106 -15.14 -18.08 -1.74
N THR A 107 -14.60 -17.98 -0.54
CA THR A 107 -13.17 -17.90 -0.27
C THR A 107 -12.65 -19.27 0.18
N LEU A 108 -11.46 -19.68 -0.27
CA LEU A 108 -10.80 -20.89 0.23
C LEU A 108 -9.57 -20.52 1.08
N VAL A 109 -9.35 -21.26 2.16
CA VAL A 109 -8.16 -21.19 3.01
C VAL A 109 -7.52 -22.57 3.05
N ASN A 110 -6.27 -22.67 2.59
CA ASN A 110 -5.52 -23.93 2.47
C ASN A 110 -6.32 -25.01 1.72
N GLY A 111 -7.02 -24.62 0.65
CA GLY A 111 -7.85 -25.50 -0.17
C GLY A 111 -9.20 -25.91 0.44
N ARG A 112 -9.56 -25.38 1.62
CA ARG A 112 -10.85 -25.63 2.28
C ARG A 112 -11.74 -24.40 2.17
N GLN A 113 -13.02 -24.59 1.92
CA GLN A 113 -13.95 -23.48 1.82
C GLN A 113 -14.17 -22.82 3.18
N LEU A 114 -14.09 -21.48 3.20
CA LEU A 114 -14.35 -20.66 4.37
C LEU A 114 -15.86 -20.55 4.58
N VAL A 115 -16.34 -21.03 5.73
CA VAL A 115 -17.77 -20.97 6.09
C VAL A 115 -18.03 -19.90 7.14
N GLU A 116 -17.09 -19.72 8.07
CA GLU A 116 -17.12 -18.70 9.12
C GLU A 116 -15.80 -17.94 9.14
N PRO A 117 -15.73 -16.73 9.73
CA PRO A 117 -14.48 -16.02 9.89
C PRO A 117 -13.40 -16.89 10.54
N ALA A 118 -12.21 -16.94 9.94
CA ALA A 118 -11.12 -17.80 10.40
C ALA A 118 -9.89 -16.98 10.78
N THR A 119 -9.20 -17.42 11.83
CA THR A 119 -7.86 -16.90 12.15
C THR A 119 -6.82 -17.54 11.25
N LEU A 120 -6.07 -16.70 10.54
CA LEU A 120 -4.97 -17.09 9.69
C LEU A 120 -3.67 -17.23 10.47
N ARG A 121 -2.83 -18.13 9.99
CA ARG A 121 -1.49 -18.40 10.49
C ARG A 121 -0.46 -18.06 9.43
N GLU A 122 0.78 -17.95 9.88
CA GLU A 122 1.92 -17.77 8.98
C GLU A 122 2.02 -18.96 8.04
N GLY A 123 2.17 -18.67 6.74
CA GLY A 123 2.25 -19.65 5.67
C GLY A 123 0.90 -20.07 5.09
N ASP A 124 -0.23 -19.64 5.67
CA ASP A 124 -1.56 -19.99 5.13
C ASP A 124 -1.76 -19.39 3.73
N GLU A 125 -2.41 -20.18 2.88
CA GLU A 125 -2.78 -19.78 1.52
C GLU A 125 -4.27 -19.47 1.47
N VAL A 126 -4.60 -18.26 1.02
CA VAL A 126 -5.96 -17.82 0.75
C VAL A 126 -6.17 -17.76 -0.75
N GLN A 127 -7.19 -18.46 -1.23
CA GLN A 127 -7.56 -18.45 -2.64
C GLN A 127 -8.91 -17.77 -2.84
N ILE A 128 -8.94 -16.84 -3.79
CA ILE A 128 -10.13 -16.09 -4.22
C ILE A 128 -10.19 -16.17 -5.75
N GLY A 129 -11.14 -16.92 -6.28
CA GLY A 129 -11.15 -17.26 -7.71
C GLY A 129 -9.84 -17.97 -8.11
N ASP A 130 -9.15 -17.44 -9.12
CA ASP A 130 -7.87 -17.96 -9.62
C ASP A 130 -6.64 -17.30 -8.96
N VAL A 131 -6.85 -16.44 -7.96
CA VAL A 131 -5.78 -15.73 -7.26
C VAL A 131 -5.45 -16.45 -5.96
N VAL A 132 -4.17 -16.73 -5.74
CA VAL A 132 -3.64 -17.31 -4.51
C VAL A 132 -2.77 -16.28 -3.82
N MET A 133 -3.12 -15.99 -2.58
CA MET A 133 -2.45 -15.07 -1.69
C MET A 133 -1.86 -15.84 -0.52
N LYS A 134 -0.60 -15.60 -0.21
CA LYS A 134 0.09 -16.21 0.92
C LYS A 134 0.20 -15.22 2.06
N VAL A 135 -0.09 -15.69 3.25
CA VAL A 135 -0.02 -14.92 4.48
C VAL A 135 1.34 -15.16 5.11
N ASN A 136 2.09 -14.09 5.39
CA ASN A 136 3.37 -14.17 6.07
C ASN A 136 3.35 -13.30 7.33
N ARG A 137 4.15 -13.70 8.33
CA ARG A 137 4.33 -12.95 9.57
C ARG A 137 5.79 -12.52 9.65
N ARG A 138 6.02 -11.24 9.97
CA ARG A 138 7.37 -10.69 10.16
C ARG A 138 7.82 -10.76 11.61
#